data_AF-A0AAV5R399-F1
#
_entry.id   AF-A0AAV5R399-F1
#
_cell.length_a   1.000
_cell.length_b   1.000
_cell.length_c   1.000
_cell.angle_alpha   90.00
_cell.angle_beta   90.00
_cell.angle_gamma   90.00
#
_symmetry.space_group_name_H-M   'P 1'
#
loop_
_entity.id
_entity.type
_entity.pdbx_description
1 polymer ?
#
loop_
_entity_poly.entity_id
_entity_poly.type
_entity_poly.pdbx_seq_one_letter_code
_entity_poly.pdbx_strand_id
1 'polypeptide(L)'
;MMNIYTWGNGKEISPFDIESIILSQLINDIDDIKIIPNSNYFISNSQKLPCLITNDEQITGLINIWNYLSPNDNNDSTERLLFDSLLHSIIKNFNIITTYNYFVNTTNYESFTRPAFKNYLPWPFQYLPPLQIRENGIENCMNLGIIDGENDGNSTLDDEEKHLVETPVINDLQKNQIDNNLQLINKKKSIIANLNCIKLLKSTIDNFNQLKEKLSTSNSEFLSLIINSYLQNNIIDELSDNFIKITLERDYPEYLNTKSLPKSYNPSHLTFSNAFKSFISSFI
;
A
#
# COMPACT_ATOMS: atom_id res chain seq x y z
N MET A 1 -24.03 16.14 0.30
CA MET A 1 -23.36 15.13 1.12
C MET A 1 -22.68 14.13 0.22
N MET A 2 -21.35 14.16 0.20
CA MET A 2 -20.49 13.32 -0.62
C MET A 2 -20.01 12.12 0.19
N ASN A 3 -19.93 10.95 -0.43
CA ASN A 3 -19.53 9.72 0.26
C ASN A 3 -18.29 9.13 -0.39
N ILE A 4 -17.29 8.81 0.43
CA ILE A 4 -16.09 8.05 0.02
C ILE A 4 -16.23 6.63 0.55
N TYR A 5 -16.33 5.67 -0.36
CA TYR A 5 -16.38 4.26 -0.05
C TYR A 5 -14.97 3.68 -0.05
N THR A 6 -14.65 2.91 0.98
CA THR A 6 -13.30 2.37 1.22
C THR A 6 -13.36 0.91 1.64
N TRP A 7 -12.23 0.21 1.59
CA TRP A 7 -12.09 -1.10 2.23
C TRP A 7 -12.13 -0.95 3.75
N GLY A 8 -12.80 -1.89 4.42
CA GLY A 8 -13.01 -1.87 5.87
C GLY A 8 -14.24 -2.66 6.34
N ASN A 9 -14.55 -2.54 7.63
CA ASN A 9 -15.52 -3.39 8.35
C ASN A 9 -16.78 -2.63 8.85
N GLY A 10 -17.02 -1.43 8.35
CA GLY A 10 -18.08 -0.51 8.72
C GLY A 10 -17.69 0.47 9.84
N LYS A 11 -16.56 0.22 10.53
CA LYS A 11 -16.05 1.06 11.61
C LYS A 11 -14.66 1.63 11.30
N GLU A 12 -13.81 0.81 10.71
CA GLU A 12 -12.41 1.10 10.48
C GLU A 12 -12.05 0.78 9.02
N ILE A 13 -11.16 1.61 8.46
CA ILE A 13 -10.55 1.38 7.16
C ILE A 13 -9.56 0.21 7.29
N SER A 14 -9.51 -0.68 6.31
CA SER A 14 -8.54 -1.77 6.32
C SER A 14 -7.10 -1.25 6.22
N PRO A 15 -6.13 -1.86 6.90
CA PRO A 15 -4.76 -1.33 6.96
C PRO A 15 -4.02 -1.38 5.61
N PHE A 16 -4.44 -2.26 4.69
CA PHE A 16 -3.90 -2.31 3.33
C PHE A 16 -4.47 -1.21 2.41
N ASP A 17 -5.56 -0.53 2.79
CA ASP A 17 -6.20 0.53 2.00
C ASP A 17 -5.67 1.90 2.42
N ILE A 18 -4.38 2.07 2.18
CA ILE A 18 -3.61 3.20 2.68
C ILE A 18 -4.05 4.51 1.99
N GLU A 19 -4.45 4.46 0.73
CA GLU A 19 -5.04 5.60 0.03
C GLU A 19 -6.27 6.15 0.76
N SER A 20 -7.14 5.27 1.25
CA SER A 20 -8.30 5.66 2.04
C SER A 20 -7.93 6.20 3.42
N ILE A 21 -6.89 5.66 4.05
CA ILE A 21 -6.35 6.18 5.32
C ILE A 21 -5.81 7.60 5.11
N ILE A 22 -5.05 7.84 4.04
CA ILE A 22 -4.56 9.18 3.68
C ILE A 22 -5.74 10.12 3.45
N LEU A 23 -6.74 9.73 2.65
CA LEU A 23 -7.94 10.53 2.42
C LEU A 23 -8.63 10.90 3.74
N SER A 24 -8.75 9.96 4.67
CA SER A 24 -9.35 10.22 5.99
C SER A 24 -8.63 11.27 6.82
N GLN A 25 -7.32 11.40 6.65
CA GLN A 25 -6.54 12.44 7.32
C GLN A 25 -6.70 13.79 6.62
N LEU A 26 -6.77 13.79 5.29
CA LEU A 26 -6.84 15.01 4.49
C LEU A 26 -8.22 15.69 4.56
N ILE A 27 -9.30 14.91 4.66
CA ILE A 27 -10.67 15.43 4.58
C ILE A 27 -11.34 15.64 5.94
N ASN A 28 -10.63 15.41 7.05
CA ASN A 28 -11.20 15.44 8.39
C ASN A 28 -11.86 16.78 8.75
N ASP A 29 -11.46 17.86 8.09
CA ASP A 29 -11.96 19.23 8.27
C ASP A 29 -12.89 19.70 7.12
N ILE A 30 -13.24 18.82 6.17
CA ILE A 30 -14.16 19.17 5.07
C ILE A 30 -15.58 18.76 5.46
N ASP A 31 -16.42 19.77 5.72
CA ASP A 31 -17.84 19.58 5.95
C ASP A 31 -18.50 18.88 4.74
N ASP A 32 -19.54 18.08 5.00
CA ASP A 32 -20.32 17.31 4.01
C ASP A 32 -19.68 16.09 3.34
N ILE A 33 -18.49 15.66 3.75
CA ILE A 33 -17.88 14.40 3.27
C ILE A 33 -17.91 13.32 4.34
N LYS A 34 -18.39 12.13 3.98
CA LYS A 34 -18.40 10.97 4.86
C LYS A 34 -17.58 9.80 4.29
N ILE A 35 -16.73 9.22 5.12
CA ILE A 35 -16.04 7.97 4.79
C ILE A 35 -16.87 6.79 5.25
N ILE A 36 -17.06 5.83 4.35
CA ILE A 36 -17.88 4.64 4.54
C ILE A 36 -17.00 3.42 4.28
N PRO A 37 -16.38 2.85 5.33
CA PRO A 37 -15.48 1.72 5.19
C PRO A 37 -16.27 0.40 5.09
N ASN A 38 -16.95 0.13 3.97
CA ASN A 38 -17.83 -1.04 3.85
C ASN A 38 -17.36 -2.10 2.83
N SER A 39 -16.21 -1.90 2.19
CA SER A 39 -15.63 -2.82 1.21
C SER A 39 -16.51 -3.14 -0.01
N ASN A 40 -17.58 -2.37 -0.24
CA ASN A 40 -18.47 -2.64 -1.36
C ASN A 40 -17.92 -2.04 -2.66
N TYR A 41 -16.95 -2.74 -3.25
CA TYR A 41 -16.30 -2.32 -4.49
C TYR A 41 -17.21 -2.39 -5.72
N PHE A 42 -18.37 -3.07 -5.64
CA PHE A 42 -19.37 -3.08 -6.73
C PHE A 42 -20.05 -1.73 -6.94
N ILE A 43 -19.97 -0.82 -5.98
CA ILE A 43 -20.53 0.52 -6.13
C ILE A 43 -19.70 1.34 -7.14
N SER A 44 -18.41 1.03 -7.27
CA SER A 44 -17.51 1.67 -8.21
C SER A 44 -17.62 1.04 -9.59
N ASN A 45 -17.84 1.86 -10.63
CA ASN A 45 -17.85 1.40 -12.02
C ASN A 45 -16.53 0.73 -12.43
N SER A 46 -15.42 1.15 -11.84
CA SER A 46 -14.10 0.57 -12.08
C SER A 46 -13.76 -0.59 -11.15
N GLN A 47 -14.66 -0.95 -10.22
CA GLN A 47 -14.45 -1.96 -9.18
C GLN A 47 -13.24 -1.66 -8.27
N LYS A 48 -12.87 -0.37 -8.16
CA LYS A 48 -11.77 0.10 -7.32
C LYS A 48 -12.26 0.97 -6.18
N LEU A 49 -11.60 0.82 -5.04
CA LEU A 49 -11.72 1.67 -3.85
C LEU A 49 -10.33 2.29 -3.56
N PRO A 50 -10.23 3.50 -2.97
CA PRO A 50 -11.33 4.39 -2.60
C PRO A 50 -12.14 4.91 -3.80
N CYS A 51 -13.43 5.14 -3.58
CA CYS A 51 -14.34 5.72 -4.56
C CYS A 51 -15.19 6.83 -3.92
N LEU A 52 -15.02 8.05 -4.42
CA LEU A 52 -15.89 9.18 -4.12
C LEU A 52 -17.11 9.13 -5.04
N ILE A 53 -18.29 9.24 -4.45
CA ILE A 53 -19.56 9.33 -5.17
C ILE A 53 -20.20 10.68 -4.89
N THR A 54 -20.42 11.42 -5.96
CA THR A 54 -21.16 12.67 -5.98
C THR A 54 -22.52 12.45 -6.65
N ASN A 55 -23.30 13.51 -6.84
CA ASN A 55 -24.56 13.41 -7.57
C ASN A 55 -24.35 13.15 -9.07
N ASP A 56 -23.20 13.56 -9.61
CA ASP A 56 -22.98 13.67 -11.05
C ASP A 56 -21.89 12.70 -11.55
N GLU A 57 -20.97 12.28 -10.69
CA GLU A 57 -19.83 11.44 -11.09
C GLU A 57 -19.32 10.49 -10.00
N GLN A 58 -18.52 9.51 -10.45
CA GLN A 58 -17.75 8.61 -9.59
C GLN A 58 -16.27 8.82 -9.85
N ILE A 59 -15.51 9.08 -8.78
CA ILE A 59 -14.07 9.37 -8.86
C ILE A 59 -13.34 8.36 -8.01
N THR A 60 -12.32 7.70 -8.57
CA THR A 60 -11.58 6.63 -7.88
C THR A 60 -10.10 6.94 -7.73
N GLY A 61 -9.54 6.51 -6.59
CA GLY A 61 -8.12 6.65 -6.25
C GLY A 61 -7.79 7.98 -5.58
N LEU A 62 -6.80 7.96 -4.70
CA LEU A 62 -6.36 9.09 -3.87
C LEU A 62 -6.13 10.37 -4.67
N ILE A 63 -5.34 10.31 -5.74
CA ILE A 63 -4.93 11.51 -6.50
C ILE A 63 -6.15 12.18 -7.14
N ASN A 64 -7.02 11.40 -7.77
CA ASN A 64 -8.20 11.94 -8.47
C ASN A 64 -9.20 12.52 -7.49
N ILE A 65 -9.46 11.81 -6.38
CA ILE A 65 -10.35 12.27 -5.32
C ILE A 65 -9.80 13.56 -4.69
N TRP A 66 -8.51 13.60 -4.38
CA TRP A 66 -7.88 14.79 -3.81
C TRP A 66 -7.94 15.99 -4.77
N ASN A 67 -7.62 15.80 -6.05
CA ASN A 67 -7.71 16.87 -7.05
C ASN A 67 -9.13 17.40 -7.25
N TYR A 68 -10.15 16.54 -7.10
CA TYR A 68 -11.54 16.96 -7.14
C TYR A 68 -11.95 17.79 -5.91
N LEU A 69 -11.51 17.38 -4.72
CA LEU A 69 -11.86 18.03 -3.46
C LEU A 69 -11.06 19.31 -3.20
N SER A 70 -9.82 19.36 -3.70
CA SER A 70 -8.90 20.47 -3.57
C SER A 70 -8.32 20.80 -4.96
N PRO A 71 -9.14 21.42 -5.85
CA PRO A 71 -8.64 21.86 -7.14
C PRO A 71 -7.52 22.88 -6.91
N ASN A 72 -6.33 22.58 -7.44
CA ASN A 72 -5.18 23.45 -7.31
C ASN A 72 -5.23 24.54 -8.40
N ASP A 73 -5.35 25.80 -8.00
CA ASP A 73 -5.38 26.98 -8.90
C ASP A 73 -3.98 27.58 -9.19
N ASN A 74 -2.88 26.91 -8.81
CA ASN A 74 -1.54 27.50 -8.87
C ASN A 74 -0.83 27.30 -10.22
N ASN A 75 -0.42 28.42 -10.81
CA ASN A 75 0.12 28.57 -12.18
C ASN A 75 1.65 28.34 -12.34
N ASP A 76 2.39 27.90 -11.32
CA ASP A 76 3.85 27.70 -11.47
C ASP A 76 4.17 26.30 -12.01
N SER A 77 4.49 26.24 -13.31
CA SER A 77 4.48 25.00 -14.09
C SER A 77 5.58 24.01 -13.71
N THR A 78 6.73 24.48 -13.22
CA THR A 78 7.92 23.61 -13.04
C THR A 78 7.91 22.89 -11.69
N GLU A 79 7.65 23.61 -10.61
CA GLU A 79 7.48 22.98 -9.29
C GLU A 79 6.28 22.03 -9.31
N ARG A 80 5.17 22.44 -9.94
CA ARG A 80 3.98 21.61 -10.05
C ARG A 80 4.25 20.30 -10.77
N LEU A 81 4.96 20.35 -11.91
CA LEU A 81 5.34 19.15 -12.65
C LEU A 81 6.22 18.22 -11.80
N LEU A 82 7.17 18.78 -11.04
CA LEU A 82 8.02 18.00 -10.14
C LEU A 82 7.19 17.35 -9.04
N PHE A 83 6.30 18.11 -8.40
CA PHE A 83 5.39 17.61 -7.37
C PHE A 83 4.50 16.49 -7.90
N ASP A 84 3.80 16.71 -9.02
CA ASP A 84 2.89 15.73 -9.59
C ASP A 84 3.62 14.45 -10.01
N SER A 85 4.81 14.58 -10.61
CA SER A 85 5.66 13.44 -10.98
C SER A 85 6.11 12.65 -9.75
N LEU A 86 6.56 13.35 -8.70
CA LEU A 86 7.02 12.71 -7.47
C LEU A 86 5.86 12.05 -6.71
N LEU A 87 4.71 12.71 -6.63
CA LEU A 87 3.47 12.18 -6.05
C LEU A 87 3.04 10.88 -6.72
N HIS A 88 2.97 10.87 -8.06
CA HIS A 88 2.60 9.68 -8.81
C HIS A 88 3.63 8.55 -8.63
N SER A 89 4.91 8.88 -8.65
CA SER A 89 5.99 7.91 -8.45
C SER A 89 5.93 7.27 -7.04
N ILE A 90 5.77 8.10 -6.00
CA ILE A 90 5.63 7.66 -4.60
C ILE A 90 4.41 6.75 -4.47
N ILE A 91 3.22 7.22 -4.87
CA ILE A 91 1.98 6.44 -4.73
C ILE A 91 2.08 5.13 -5.50
N LYS A 92 2.57 5.17 -6.75
CA LYS A 92 2.78 3.95 -7.54
C LYS A 92 3.65 2.97 -6.78
N ASN A 93 4.89 3.36 -6.44
CA ASN A 93 5.87 2.48 -5.81
C ASN A 93 5.39 1.94 -4.47
N PHE A 94 4.77 2.78 -3.63
CA PHE A 94 4.25 2.35 -2.35
C PHE A 94 3.01 1.46 -2.46
N ASN A 95 2.15 1.66 -3.47
CA ASN A 95 1.06 0.73 -3.75
C ASN A 95 1.60 -0.66 -4.11
N ILE A 96 2.68 -0.73 -4.89
CA ILE A 96 3.34 -1.99 -5.23
C ILE A 96 3.95 -2.64 -3.98
N ILE A 97 4.69 -1.87 -3.17
CA ILE A 97 5.29 -2.35 -1.91
C ILE A 97 4.20 -2.88 -0.97
N THR A 98 3.11 -2.14 -0.81
CA THR A 98 1.97 -2.54 0.02
C THR A 98 1.30 -3.79 -0.51
N THR A 99 1.05 -3.85 -1.82
CA THR A 99 0.47 -5.03 -2.47
C THR A 99 1.35 -6.26 -2.28
N TYR A 100 2.66 -6.09 -2.44
CA TYR A 100 3.62 -7.15 -2.18
C TYR A 100 3.53 -7.62 -0.72
N ASN A 101 3.65 -6.69 0.23
CA ASN A 101 3.71 -6.99 1.65
C ASN A 101 2.44 -7.66 2.20
N TYR A 102 1.26 -7.23 1.74
CA TYR A 102 -0.02 -7.76 2.21
C TYR A 102 -0.54 -8.96 1.42
N PHE A 103 -0.38 -8.98 0.09
CA PHE A 103 -1.07 -9.97 -0.75
C PHE A 103 -0.13 -10.98 -1.40
N VAL A 104 1.09 -10.58 -1.78
CA VAL A 104 2.03 -11.46 -2.48
C VAL A 104 2.89 -12.26 -1.50
N ASN A 105 3.41 -11.61 -0.46
CA ASN A 105 4.17 -12.27 0.58
C ASN A 105 3.28 -13.33 1.25
N THR A 106 3.56 -14.59 0.96
CA THR A 106 2.71 -15.73 1.37
C THR A 106 2.55 -15.80 2.89
N THR A 107 3.59 -15.45 3.65
CA THR A 107 3.56 -15.46 5.11
C THR A 107 2.53 -14.47 5.62
N ASN A 108 2.61 -13.20 5.19
CA ASN A 108 1.67 -12.15 5.59
C ASN A 108 0.26 -12.38 5.04
N TYR A 109 0.15 -12.87 3.81
CA TYR A 109 -1.14 -13.12 3.17
C TYR A 109 -1.94 -14.20 3.92
N GLU A 110 -1.33 -15.35 4.22
CA GLU A 110 -2.04 -16.44 4.89
C GLU A 110 -2.26 -16.17 6.38
N SER A 111 -1.31 -15.52 7.07
CA SER A 111 -1.41 -15.29 8.52
C SER A 111 -2.34 -14.13 8.87
N PHE A 112 -2.39 -13.09 8.04
CA PHE A 112 -3.10 -11.84 8.34
C PHE A 112 -4.13 -11.46 7.27
N THR A 113 -3.71 -11.25 6.03
CA THR A 113 -4.54 -10.55 5.04
C THR A 113 -5.77 -11.37 4.65
N ARG A 114 -5.57 -12.62 4.23
CA ARG A 114 -6.64 -13.52 3.79
C ARG A 114 -7.72 -13.74 4.85
N PRO A 115 -7.41 -14.07 6.12
CA PRO A 115 -8.45 -14.21 7.14
C PRO A 115 -9.17 -12.89 7.48
N ALA A 116 -8.51 -11.73 7.32
CA ALA A 116 -9.13 -10.42 7.61
C ALA A 116 -10.34 -10.11 6.70
N PHE A 117 -10.40 -10.65 5.48
CA PHE A 117 -11.52 -10.44 4.56
C PHE A 117 -12.87 -10.94 5.09
N LYS A 118 -12.89 -11.87 6.06
CA LYS A 118 -14.12 -12.29 6.76
C LYS A 118 -14.78 -11.15 7.54
N ASN A 119 -14.00 -10.15 7.94
CA ASN A 119 -14.49 -8.97 8.65
C ASN A 119 -14.88 -7.83 7.71
N TYR A 120 -14.45 -7.89 6.44
CA TYR A 120 -14.64 -6.83 5.45
C TYR A 120 -15.81 -7.12 4.53
N LEU A 121 -16.07 -8.38 4.21
CA LEU A 121 -17.09 -8.79 3.25
C LEU A 121 -18.04 -9.82 3.85
N PRO A 122 -19.33 -9.78 3.49
CA PRO A 122 -20.30 -10.78 3.92
C PRO A 122 -20.03 -12.12 3.21
N TRP A 123 -20.47 -13.21 3.83
CA TRP A 123 -20.52 -14.51 3.15
C TRP A 123 -21.52 -14.46 1.97
N PRO A 124 -21.20 -15.04 0.78
CA PRO A 124 -19.99 -15.81 0.43
C PRO A 124 -18.88 -14.97 -0.22
N PHE A 125 -18.99 -13.65 -0.27
CA PHE A 125 -18.09 -12.76 -1.02
C PHE A 125 -16.68 -12.63 -0.42
N GLN A 126 -16.41 -13.18 0.76
CA GLN A 126 -15.11 -13.09 1.42
C GLN A 126 -13.96 -13.89 0.76
N TYR A 127 -14.23 -14.77 -0.20
CA TYR A 127 -13.21 -15.69 -0.76
C TYR A 127 -12.59 -15.21 -2.08
N LEU A 128 -13.41 -14.69 -2.99
CA LEU A 128 -12.98 -14.36 -4.34
C LEU A 128 -12.12 -13.08 -4.40
N PRO A 129 -12.50 -11.96 -3.75
CA PRO A 129 -11.73 -10.72 -3.82
C PRO A 129 -10.28 -10.83 -3.35
N PRO A 130 -9.94 -11.46 -2.19
CA PRO A 130 -8.53 -11.56 -1.79
C PRO A 130 -7.69 -12.37 -2.78
N LEU A 131 -8.28 -13.37 -3.47
CA LEU A 131 -7.59 -14.12 -4.52
C LEU A 131 -7.33 -13.25 -5.75
N GLN A 132 -8.34 -12.52 -6.22
CA GLN A 132 -8.20 -11.64 -7.38
C GLN A 132 -7.20 -10.50 -7.13
N ILE A 133 -7.22 -9.90 -5.94
CA ILE A 133 -6.25 -8.86 -5.55
C ILE A 133 -4.84 -9.46 -5.51
N ARG A 134 -4.70 -10.68 -4.98
CA ARG A 134 -3.40 -11.38 -4.94
C ARG A 134 -2.88 -11.71 -6.34
N GLU A 135 -3.71 -12.22 -7.23
CA GLU A 135 -3.34 -12.54 -8.62
C GLU A 135 -2.83 -11.28 -9.36
N ASN A 136 -3.59 -10.18 -9.28
CA ASN A 136 -3.20 -8.89 -9.84
C ASN A 136 -1.92 -8.35 -9.18
N GLY A 137 -1.78 -8.54 -7.85
CA GLY A 137 -0.58 -8.17 -7.12
C GLY A 137 0.66 -8.92 -7.57
N ILE A 138 0.54 -10.22 -7.84
CA ILE A 138 1.62 -11.05 -8.39
C ILE A 138 2.03 -10.52 -9.76
N GLU A 139 1.08 -10.28 -10.67
CA GLU A 139 1.36 -9.75 -12.00
C GLU A 139 2.09 -8.40 -11.95
N ASN A 140 1.62 -7.47 -11.13
CA ASN A 140 2.25 -6.17 -10.96
C ASN A 140 3.67 -6.28 -10.37
N CYS A 141 3.87 -7.17 -9.41
CA CYS A 141 5.17 -7.40 -8.81
C CYS A 141 6.14 -8.10 -9.77
N MET A 142 5.66 -8.99 -10.65
CA MET A 142 6.44 -9.59 -11.73
C MET A 142 6.88 -8.52 -12.75
N ASN A 143 5.96 -7.68 -13.20
CA ASN A 143 6.23 -6.60 -14.18
C ASN A 143 7.29 -5.59 -13.70
N LEU A 144 7.52 -5.50 -12.39
CA LEU A 144 8.49 -4.61 -11.77
C LEU A 144 9.74 -5.33 -11.26
N GLY A 145 9.86 -6.62 -11.55
CA GLY A 145 11.02 -7.43 -11.17
C GLY A 145 11.15 -7.67 -9.66
N ILE A 146 10.05 -7.60 -8.91
CA ILE A 146 10.06 -7.97 -7.49
C ILE A 146 10.14 -9.50 -7.36
N ILE A 147 9.23 -10.23 -8.02
CA ILE A 147 9.15 -11.70 -7.92
C ILE A 147 10.15 -12.35 -8.89
N ASP A 148 10.21 -11.87 -10.14
CA ASP A 148 11.03 -12.44 -11.24
C ASP A 148 12.02 -11.42 -11.81
N GLY A 149 12.69 -10.65 -10.95
CA GLY A 149 13.77 -9.76 -11.42
C GLY A 149 14.82 -10.54 -12.20
N GLU A 150 15.45 -9.90 -13.19
CA GLU A 150 16.57 -10.40 -14.03
C GLU A 150 17.86 -10.71 -13.23
N ASN A 151 17.75 -11.16 -11.99
CA ASN A 151 18.84 -11.78 -11.28
C ASN A 151 18.94 -13.22 -11.75
N ASP A 152 20.09 -13.59 -12.33
CA ASP A 152 20.44 -14.98 -12.74
C ASP A 152 19.99 -16.04 -11.73
N GLY A 153 19.98 -15.71 -10.43
CA GLY A 153 19.59 -16.59 -9.34
C GLY A 153 18.11 -17.00 -9.28
N ASN A 154 17.17 -16.31 -9.92
CA ASN A 154 15.77 -16.76 -9.95
C ASN A 154 15.54 -17.84 -11.01
N SER A 155 16.17 -17.67 -12.19
CA SER A 155 16.08 -18.65 -13.28
C SER A 155 16.58 -20.04 -12.87
N THR A 156 17.67 -20.08 -12.09
CA THR A 156 18.20 -21.34 -11.56
C THR A 156 17.28 -22.00 -10.54
N LEU A 157 16.61 -21.20 -9.69
CA LEU A 157 15.65 -21.72 -8.72
C LEU A 157 14.35 -22.23 -9.38
N ASP A 158 13.92 -21.61 -10.48
CA ASP A 158 12.78 -22.08 -11.27
C ASP A 158 13.07 -23.42 -11.94
N ASP A 159 14.27 -23.59 -12.49
CA ASP A 159 14.69 -24.85 -13.11
C ASP A 159 14.87 -25.96 -12.07
N GLU A 160 15.44 -25.64 -10.90
CA GLU A 160 15.51 -26.56 -9.76
C GLU A 160 14.12 -26.98 -9.26
N GLU A 161 13.16 -26.05 -9.17
CA GLU A 161 11.78 -26.35 -8.77
C GLU A 161 11.10 -27.27 -9.76
N LYS A 162 11.16 -26.95 -11.07
CA LYS A 162 10.56 -27.78 -12.13
C LYS A 162 11.13 -29.19 -12.10
N HIS A 163 12.46 -29.32 -12.00
CA HIS A 163 13.10 -30.63 -11.93
C HIS A 163 12.61 -31.45 -10.72
N LEU A 164 12.47 -30.83 -9.54
CA LEU A 164 11.97 -31.52 -8.35
C LEU A 164 10.50 -31.92 -8.47
N VAL A 165 9.64 -31.09 -9.06
CA VAL A 165 8.22 -31.38 -9.28
C VAL A 165 8.04 -32.52 -10.29
N GLU A 166 8.88 -32.56 -11.33
CA GLU A 166 8.84 -33.60 -12.37
C GLU A 166 9.51 -34.92 -11.95
N THR A 167 10.25 -34.93 -10.84
CA THR A 167 10.93 -36.13 -10.35
C THR A 167 9.91 -37.16 -9.85
N PRO A 168 9.85 -38.37 -10.45
CA PRO A 168 8.90 -39.39 -10.03
C PRO A 168 9.25 -39.92 -8.64
N VAL A 169 8.26 -39.99 -7.76
CA VAL A 169 8.42 -40.38 -6.35
C VAL A 169 8.08 -41.85 -6.16
N ILE A 170 9.00 -42.63 -5.61
CA ILE A 170 8.87 -44.09 -5.47
C ILE A 170 8.50 -44.49 -4.03
N ASN A 171 8.82 -43.65 -3.02
CA ASN A 171 8.44 -43.88 -1.62
C ASN A 171 8.22 -42.59 -0.81
N ASP A 172 7.63 -42.72 0.38
CA ASP A 172 7.30 -41.58 1.27
C ASP A 172 8.55 -40.82 1.77
N LEU A 173 9.71 -41.49 1.88
CA LEU A 173 10.95 -40.84 2.28
C LEU A 173 11.45 -39.88 1.19
N GLN A 174 11.40 -40.30 -0.07
CA GLN A 174 11.74 -39.45 -1.22
C GLN A 174 10.74 -38.29 -1.35
N LYS A 175 9.46 -38.55 -1.11
CA LYS A 175 8.43 -37.50 -1.08
C LYS A 175 8.78 -36.40 -0.08
N ASN A 176 9.07 -36.79 1.16
CA ASN A 176 9.42 -35.84 2.22
C ASN A 176 10.70 -35.06 1.90
N GLN A 177 11.69 -35.69 1.24
CA GLN A 177 12.90 -35.00 0.80
C GLN A 177 12.62 -33.95 -0.28
N ILE A 178 11.80 -34.30 -1.27
CA ILE A 178 11.38 -33.38 -2.33
C ILE A 178 10.58 -32.22 -1.73
N ASP A 179 9.61 -32.50 -0.86
CA ASP A 179 8.79 -31.48 -0.19
C ASP A 179 9.67 -30.52 0.63
N ASN A 180 10.67 -31.02 1.36
CA ASN A 180 11.62 -30.19 2.10
C ASN A 180 12.48 -29.30 1.18
N ASN A 181 12.93 -29.83 0.05
CA ASN A 181 13.70 -29.07 -0.93
C ASN A 181 12.85 -27.97 -1.58
N LEU A 182 11.60 -28.28 -1.94
CA LEU A 182 10.65 -27.30 -2.48
C LEU A 182 10.37 -26.18 -1.47
N GLN A 183 10.21 -26.52 -0.18
CA GLN A 183 10.08 -25.50 0.88
C GLN A 183 11.31 -24.60 0.98
N LEU A 184 12.52 -25.16 0.81
CA LEU A 184 13.76 -24.40 0.84
C LEU A 184 13.89 -23.46 -0.37
N ILE A 185 13.51 -23.93 -1.57
CA ILE A 185 13.46 -23.09 -2.78
C ILE A 185 12.46 -21.94 -2.58
N ASN A 186 11.25 -22.23 -2.10
CA ASN A 186 10.24 -21.22 -1.84
C ASN A 186 10.71 -20.16 -0.84
N LYS A 187 11.43 -20.56 0.22
CA LYS A 187 12.06 -19.62 1.16
C LYS A 187 13.09 -18.74 0.47
N LYS A 188 13.96 -19.31 -0.39
CA LYS A 188 14.96 -18.53 -1.15
C LYS A 188 14.29 -17.51 -2.06
N LYS A 189 13.27 -17.91 -2.84
CA LYS A 189 12.50 -17.01 -3.70
C LYS A 189 11.87 -15.87 -2.91
N SER A 190 11.25 -16.18 -1.77
CA SER A 190 10.68 -15.16 -0.87
C SER A 190 11.72 -14.17 -0.36
N ILE A 191 12.94 -14.62 -0.02
CA ILE A 191 14.03 -13.73 0.41
C ILE A 191 14.45 -12.80 -0.73
N ILE A 192 14.62 -13.32 -1.95
CA ILE A 192 14.97 -12.51 -3.12
C ILE A 192 13.90 -11.45 -3.39
N ALA A 193 12.63 -11.84 -3.36
CA ALA A 193 11.53 -10.91 -3.55
C ALA A 193 11.46 -9.84 -2.45
N ASN A 194 11.68 -10.21 -1.18
CA ASN A 194 11.79 -9.25 -0.07
C ASN A 194 12.95 -8.26 -0.30
N LEU A 195 14.11 -8.71 -0.79
CA LEU A 195 15.25 -7.84 -1.11
C LEU A 195 14.93 -6.86 -2.25
N ASN A 196 14.26 -7.32 -3.30
CA ASN A 196 13.84 -6.46 -4.41
C ASN A 196 12.80 -5.42 -3.95
N CYS A 197 11.85 -5.82 -3.11
CA CYS A 197 10.90 -4.91 -2.48
C CYS A 197 11.62 -3.86 -1.61
N ILE A 198 12.61 -4.27 -0.81
CA ILE A 198 13.44 -3.34 -0.02
C ILE A 198 14.18 -2.36 -0.94
N LYS A 199 14.76 -2.82 -2.05
CA LYS A 199 15.46 -1.94 -2.99
C LYS A 199 14.52 -0.86 -3.56
N LEU A 200 13.29 -1.23 -3.92
CA LEU A 200 12.28 -0.27 -4.37
C LEU A 200 11.88 0.72 -3.28
N LEU A 201 11.69 0.24 -2.04
CA LEU A 201 11.40 1.07 -0.88
C LEU A 201 12.49 2.12 -0.65
N LYS A 202 13.75 1.68 -0.56
CA LYS A 202 14.92 2.53 -0.37
C LYS A 202 15.01 3.59 -1.45
N SER A 203 14.97 3.16 -2.72
CA SER A 203 15.03 4.08 -3.85
C SER A 203 13.91 5.13 -3.81
N THR A 204 12.71 4.75 -3.38
CA THR A 204 11.57 5.69 -3.29
C THR A 204 11.79 6.72 -2.18
N ILE A 205 12.24 6.28 -1.00
CA ILE A 205 12.55 7.18 0.14
C ILE A 205 13.73 8.11 -0.20
N ASP A 206 14.80 7.57 -0.77
CA ASP A 206 15.99 8.33 -1.13
C ASP A 206 15.68 9.39 -2.20
N ASN A 207 14.91 9.03 -3.23
CA ASN A 207 14.48 9.95 -4.27
C ASN A 207 13.62 11.09 -3.67
N PHE A 208 12.71 10.78 -2.76
CA PHE A 208 11.94 11.80 -2.05
C PHE A 208 12.85 12.72 -1.22
N ASN A 209 13.74 12.14 -0.40
CA ASN A 209 14.65 12.90 0.44
C ASN A 209 15.57 13.85 -0.34
N GLN A 210 15.97 13.46 -1.55
CA GLN A 210 16.79 14.30 -2.43
C GLN A 210 16.00 15.43 -3.10
N LEU A 211 14.72 15.22 -3.39
CA LEU A 211 13.90 16.17 -4.16
C LEU A 211 13.01 17.06 -3.29
N LYS A 212 12.76 16.70 -2.03
CA LYS A 212 11.89 17.44 -1.12
C LYS A 212 12.35 18.88 -0.86
N GLU A 213 13.65 19.16 -0.95
CA GLU A 213 14.21 20.51 -0.80
C GLU A 213 13.88 21.45 -1.97
N LYS A 214 13.51 20.88 -3.13
CA LYS A 214 13.12 21.64 -4.33
C LYS A 214 11.63 21.95 -4.40
N LEU A 215 10.85 21.47 -3.42
CA LEU A 215 9.43 21.69 -3.31
C LEU A 215 9.15 22.78 -2.27
N SER A 216 8.03 23.48 -2.42
CA SER A 216 7.50 24.32 -1.35
C SER A 216 7.24 23.48 -0.09
N THR A 217 7.32 24.13 1.08
CA THR A 217 7.14 23.48 2.38
C THR A 217 5.83 22.70 2.44
N SER A 218 4.74 23.27 1.93
CA SER A 218 3.43 22.61 1.91
C SER A 218 3.41 21.33 1.07
N ASN A 219 3.96 21.37 -0.15
CA ASN A 219 4.04 20.21 -1.03
C ASN A 219 4.93 19.09 -0.42
N SER A 220 6.04 19.48 0.21
CA SER A 220 6.94 18.56 0.91
C SER A 220 6.27 17.91 2.13
N GLU A 221 5.52 18.68 2.93
CA GLU A 221 4.75 18.17 4.07
C GLU A 221 3.64 17.21 3.62
N PHE A 222 2.93 17.52 2.53
CA PHE A 222 1.91 16.64 1.96
C PHE A 222 2.49 15.29 1.52
N LEU A 223 3.61 15.30 0.78
CA LEU A 223 4.29 14.06 0.38
C LEU A 223 4.85 13.31 1.60
N SER A 224 5.33 14.02 2.62
CA SER A 224 5.78 13.41 3.87
C SER A 224 4.63 12.69 4.58
N LEU A 225 3.43 13.28 4.61
CA LEU A 225 2.22 12.65 5.16
C LEU A 225 1.87 11.35 4.43
N ILE A 226 1.94 11.38 3.10
CA ILE A 226 1.68 10.20 2.25
C ILE A 226 2.69 9.10 2.55
N ILE A 227 3.99 9.43 2.50
CA ILE A 227 5.06 8.46 2.77
C ILE A 227 4.93 7.88 4.18
N ASN A 228 4.73 8.72 5.18
CA ASN A 228 4.55 8.27 6.56
C ASN A 228 3.35 7.34 6.70
N SER A 229 2.22 7.67 6.06
CA SER A 229 1.04 6.80 6.07
C SER A 229 1.32 5.44 5.44
N TYR A 230 2.05 5.39 4.31
CA TYR A 230 2.46 4.13 3.70
C TYR A 230 3.42 3.33 4.58
N LEU A 231 4.44 3.97 5.16
CA LEU A 231 5.42 3.29 6.00
C LEU A 231 4.77 2.71 7.25
N GLN A 232 3.99 3.50 7.98
CA GLN A 232 3.33 3.09 9.22
C GLN A 232 2.36 1.92 9.01
N ASN A 233 1.60 1.94 7.91
CA ASN A 233 0.70 0.84 7.59
C ASN A 233 1.42 -0.37 6.99
N ASN A 234 2.68 -0.29 6.56
CA ASN A 234 3.46 -1.45 6.12
C ASN A 234 4.27 -2.11 7.23
N ILE A 235 4.24 -1.58 8.46
CA ILE A 235 4.99 -2.10 9.61
C ILE A 235 4.12 -2.45 10.81
N ILE A 236 2.81 -2.64 10.59
CA ILE A 236 1.88 -3.01 11.66
C ILE A 236 2.32 -4.34 12.31
N ASP A 237 2.15 -4.45 13.63
CA ASP A 237 2.66 -5.59 14.40
C ASP A 237 1.91 -6.90 14.10
N GLU A 238 0.74 -6.81 13.47
CA GLU A 238 -0.08 -7.94 13.06
C GLU A 238 0.50 -8.69 11.83
N LEU A 239 1.43 -8.10 11.09
CA LEU A 239 2.15 -8.75 9.99
C LEU A 239 3.25 -9.67 10.55
N SER A 240 3.27 -10.92 10.09
CA SER A 240 4.19 -11.94 10.60
C SER A 240 5.61 -11.82 10.03
N ASP A 241 5.75 -11.45 8.75
CA ASP A 241 7.01 -11.09 8.13
C ASP A 241 7.19 -9.56 8.19
N ASN A 242 8.19 -9.13 8.96
CA ASN A 242 8.45 -7.74 9.32
C ASN A 242 9.71 -7.18 8.65
N PHE A 243 10.11 -7.73 7.50
CA PHE A 243 11.32 -7.30 6.77
C PHE A 243 11.39 -5.79 6.48
N ILE A 244 10.24 -5.13 6.24
CA ILE A 244 10.15 -3.67 6.07
C ILE A 244 10.52 -2.95 7.36
N LYS A 245 9.92 -3.36 8.49
CA LYS A 245 10.18 -2.76 9.82
C LYS A 245 11.65 -2.85 10.19
N ILE A 246 12.25 -4.04 10.05
CA ILE A 246 13.68 -4.27 10.31
C ILE A 246 14.56 -3.36 9.42
N THR A 247 14.18 -3.19 8.15
CA THR A 247 14.92 -2.33 7.23
C THR A 247 14.83 -0.86 7.63
N LEU A 248 13.65 -0.37 7.99
CA LEU A 248 13.46 1.00 8.47
C LEU A 248 14.20 1.25 9.78
N GLU A 249 14.19 0.29 10.73
CA GLU A 249 14.94 0.38 11.99
C GLU A 249 16.45 0.55 11.76
N ARG A 250 16.98 -0.14 10.74
CA ARG A 250 18.41 -0.10 10.40
C ARG A 250 18.79 1.15 9.62
N ASP A 251 18.02 1.49 8.59
CA ASP A 251 18.45 2.43 7.55
C ASP A 251 17.74 3.79 7.60
N TYR A 252 16.54 3.86 8.16
CA TYR A 252 15.68 5.06 8.21
C TYR A 252 14.91 5.21 9.53
N PRO A 253 15.60 5.22 10.69
CA PRO A 253 14.96 5.22 12.00
C PRO A 253 14.08 6.47 12.25
N GLU A 254 14.31 7.56 11.53
CA GLU A 254 13.52 8.79 11.61
C GLU A 254 12.05 8.59 11.24
N TYR A 255 11.74 7.62 10.36
CA TYR A 255 10.36 7.35 9.94
C TYR A 255 9.56 6.53 10.95
N LEU A 256 10.21 5.89 11.92
CA LEU A 256 9.56 5.05 12.94
C LEU A 256 9.00 5.85 14.12
N ASN A 257 9.59 7.00 14.43
CA ASN A 257 9.20 7.86 15.55
C ASN A 257 8.10 8.87 15.20
N THR A 258 7.58 8.81 13.98
CA THR A 258 6.37 9.55 13.63
C THR A 258 5.23 8.92 14.40
N LYS A 259 4.72 9.64 15.42
CA LYS A 259 3.69 9.17 16.34
C LYS A 259 2.65 8.36 15.57
N SER A 260 2.44 7.13 16.02
CA SER A 260 1.34 6.28 15.59
C SER A 260 0.08 7.13 15.45
N LEU A 261 -0.41 7.22 14.22
CA LEU A 261 -1.70 7.84 13.95
C LEU A 261 -2.75 7.05 14.75
N PRO A 262 -3.74 7.74 15.35
CA PRO A 262 -4.68 7.11 16.24
C PRO A 262 -5.35 5.92 15.54
N LYS A 263 -5.19 4.72 16.11
CA LYS A 263 -5.87 3.47 15.70
C LYS A 263 -7.39 3.53 15.90
N SER A 264 -7.98 4.71 16.07
CA SER A 264 -9.42 4.87 16.26
C SER A 264 -9.95 6.02 15.41
N TYR A 265 -10.81 5.65 14.45
CA TYR A 265 -11.86 6.54 13.99
C TYR A 265 -12.75 6.85 15.21
N ASN A 266 -12.47 7.96 15.90
CA ASN A 266 -13.38 8.56 16.85
C ASN A 266 -14.16 9.64 16.09
N PRO A 267 -15.50 9.57 16.01
CA PRO A 267 -16.32 10.56 15.30
C PRO A 267 -16.40 11.92 16.02
N SER A 268 -15.41 12.25 16.84
CA SER A 268 -15.36 13.49 17.61
C SER A 268 -13.92 13.97 17.76
N HIS A 269 -13.59 14.95 16.91
CA HIS A 269 -12.56 15.98 17.06
C HIS A 269 -11.15 15.57 17.47
N LEU A 270 -10.24 15.57 16.49
CA LEU A 270 -8.80 15.84 16.69
C LEU A 270 -8.35 16.81 15.60
N THR A 271 -7.96 18.02 16.01
CA THR A 271 -7.72 19.17 15.13
C THR A 271 -6.28 19.24 14.63
N PHE A 272 -6.11 19.28 13.31
CA PHE A 272 -4.85 19.58 12.59
C PHE A 272 -4.55 21.11 12.59
N SER A 273 -4.82 21.78 13.71
CA SER A 273 -4.96 23.25 13.77
C SER A 273 -3.66 24.04 13.56
N ASN A 274 -2.47 23.44 13.55
CA ASN A 274 -1.22 24.21 13.54
C ASN A 274 -0.48 24.22 12.19
N ALA A 275 -0.57 23.15 11.39
CA ALA A 275 0.05 23.13 10.07
C ALA A 275 -0.84 23.82 9.01
N PHE A 276 -2.16 23.66 9.10
CA PHE A 276 -3.09 24.28 8.15
C PHE A 276 -3.28 25.78 8.36
N LYS A 277 -3.17 26.28 9.61
CA LYS A 277 -3.18 27.72 9.87
C LYS A 277 -2.00 28.44 9.22
N SER A 278 -0.82 27.81 9.18
CA SER A 278 0.34 28.34 8.46
C SER A 278 0.12 28.39 6.95
N PHE A 279 -0.62 27.42 6.40
CA PHE A 279 -0.94 27.35 4.97
C PHE A 279 -1.97 28.40 4.57
N ILE A 280 -3.04 28.59 5.34
CA ILE A 280 -4.03 29.63 5.03
C ILE A 280 -3.48 31.03 5.30
N SER A 281 -2.68 31.22 6.35
CA SER A 281 -2.08 32.53 6.67
C SER A 281 -0.98 32.97 5.70
N SER A 282 -0.51 32.10 4.80
CA SER A 282 0.39 32.51 3.72
C SER A 282 -0.36 32.97 2.45
N PHE A 283 -1.69 32.89 2.43
CA PHE A 283 -2.55 33.32 1.32
C PHE A 283 -3.50 34.48 1.66
N ILE A 284 -3.43 35.04 2.89
CA ILE A 284 -4.09 36.29 3.31
C ILE A 284 -3.01 37.30 3.68
#